data_AF-A0A6A5TXT9-F1
#
_entry.id   AF-A0A6A5TXT9-F1
#
_cell.length_a   1.000
_cell.length_b   1.000
_cell.length_c   1.000
_cell.angle_alpha   90.00
_cell.angle_beta   90.00
_cell.angle_gamma   90.00
#
_symmetry.space_group_name_H-M   'P 1'
#
loop_
_entity.id
_entity.type
_entity.pdbx_description
1 polymer ?
#
loop_
_entity_poly.entity_id
_entity_poly.type
_entity_poly.pdbx_seq_one_letter_code
_entity_poly.pdbx_strand_id
1 'polypeptide(L)' 'AVENGHEVVVKLLLKTSKVNVNLKDYIGKTLLYHVVENGHEVVVKLLLKTSKVNINAKD' A
#
# COMPACT_ATOMS: atom_id res chain seq x y z
N ALA A 1 0.93 -9.75 -3.40
CA ALA A 1 2.23 -9.05 -3.25
C ALA A 1 2.43 -8.49 -1.83
N VAL A 2 1.39 -7.95 -1.19
CA VAL A 2 1.49 -7.37 0.17
C VAL A 2 1.42 -8.42 1.28
N GLU A 3 0.71 -9.53 1.05
CA GLU A 3 0.44 -10.57 2.06
C GLU A 3 1.66 -11.41 2.49
N ASN A 4 2.79 -11.35 1.76
CA ASN A 4 3.98 -12.17 2.04
C ASN A 4 5.27 -11.35 2.24
N GLY A 5 5.18 -10.10 2.71
CA GLY A 5 6.39 -9.33 3.08
C GLY A 5 7.31 -8.93 1.92
N HIS A 6 6.80 -8.85 0.68
CA HIS A 6 7.61 -8.47 -0.49
C HIS A 6 7.82 -6.95 -0.58
N GLU A 7 8.51 -6.38 0.40
CA GLU A 7 8.80 -4.94 0.47
C GLU A 7 9.49 -4.40 -0.80
N VAL A 8 10.37 -5.21 -1.40
CA VAL A 8 11.09 -4.88 -2.63
C VAL A 8 10.15 -4.75 -3.82
N VAL A 9 9.13 -5.60 -3.89
CA VAL A 9 8.12 -5.57 -4.97
C VAL A 9 7.26 -4.31 -4.82
N VAL A 10 6.88 -3.94 -3.59
CA VAL A 10 6.11 -2.70 -3.36
C VAL A 10 6.95 -1.46 -3.71
N LYS A 11 8.26 -1.43 -3.37
CA LYS A 11 9.18 -0.37 -3.81
C LYS A 11 9.22 -0.23 -5.33
N LEU A 12 9.35 -1.34 -6.05
CA LEU A 12 9.43 -1.34 -7.52
C LEU A 12 8.10 -0.87 -8.17
N LEU A 13 6.97 -1.31 -7.60
CA LEU A 13 5.62 -0.94 -8.03
C LEU A 13 5.31 0.56 -7.79
N LEU A 14 5.75 1.12 -6.66
CA LEU A 14 5.62 2.56 -6.42
C LEU A 14 6.49 3.39 -7.34
N LYS A 15 7.72 2.92 -7.63
CA LYS A 15 8.66 3.61 -8.53
C LYS A 15 8.17 3.66 -9.97
N THR A 16 7.40 2.66 -10.41
CA THR A 16 6.81 2.62 -11.74
C THR A 16 5.60 3.56 -11.91
N SER A 17 5.16 4.26 -10.84
CA SER A 17 4.12 5.31 -10.84
C SER A 17 2.73 4.94 -11.39
N LYS A 18 2.56 3.71 -11.90
CA LYS A 18 1.31 3.16 -12.45
C LYS A 18 0.39 2.55 -11.39
N VAL A 19 0.82 2.49 -10.14
CA VAL A 19 0.04 1.88 -9.06
C VAL A 19 -0.77 2.95 -8.33
N ASN A 20 -2.10 2.80 -8.38
CA ASN A 20 -3.00 3.56 -7.54
C ASN A 20 -3.18 2.82 -6.21
N VAL A 21 -2.47 3.32 -5.19
CA VAL A 21 -2.45 2.79 -3.82
C VAL A 21 -3.77 2.99 -3.06
N ASN A 22 -4.67 3.82 -3.59
CA ASN A 22 -6.00 4.06 -3.01
C ASN A 22 -7.08 3.14 -3.62
N LEU A 23 -6.70 2.21 -4.50
CA LEU A 23 -7.64 1.22 -4.99
C LEU A 23 -8.11 0.34 -3.83
N LYS A 24 -9.42 0.17 -3.77
CA LYS A 24 -10.08 -0.80 -2.92
C LYS A 24 -10.11 -2.14 -3.63
N ASP A 25 -9.89 -3.21 -2.89
CA ASP A 25 -10.15 -4.56 -3.37
C ASP A 25 -11.67 -4.86 -3.38
N TYR A 26 -12.03 -6.11 -3.68
CA TYR A 26 -13.42 -6.56 -3.75
C TYR A 26 -14.14 -6.56 -2.40
N ILE A 27 -13.43 -6.43 -1.28
CA ILE A 27 -13.97 -6.30 0.07
C ILE A 27 -13.94 -4.85 0.59
N GLY A 28 -13.62 -3.88 -0.28
CA GLY A 28 -13.60 -2.46 0.07
C GLY A 28 -12.32 -2.00 0.75
N LYS A 29 -11.33 -2.88 0.94
CA LYS A 29 -10.11 -2.57 1.69
C LYS A 29 -9.03 -2.00 0.78
N THR A 30 -8.34 -0.98 1.27
CA THR A 30 -7.24 -0.34 0.52
C THR A 30 -5.96 -1.15 0.63
N LEU A 31 -5.01 -0.90 -0.27
CA LEU A 31 -3.65 -1.43 -0.14
C LEU A 31 -3.10 -1.17 1.27
N LEU A 32 -3.29 0.05 1.81
CA LEU A 32 -2.81 0.49 3.11
C LEU A 32 -3.36 -0.36 4.26
N TYR A 33 -4.64 -0.74 4.20
CA TYR A 33 -5.26 -1.62 5.19
C TYR A 33 -4.49 -2.93 5.35
N HIS A 34 -4.22 -3.61 4.23
CA HIS A 34 -3.54 -4.91 4.23
C HIS A 34 -2.11 -4.84 4.75
N VAL A 35 -1.43 -3.72 4.55
CA VAL A 35 -0.05 -3.52 5.04
C VAL A 35 -0.03 -3.26 6.54
N VAL A 36 -1.03 -2.54 7.04
CA VAL A 36 -1.20 -2.27 8.48
C VAL A 36 -1.63 -3.53 9.22
N GLU A 37 -2.60 -4.28 8.69
CA GLU A 37 -3.07 -5.54 9.27
C GLU A 37 -1.94 -6.58 9.37
N ASN A 38 -1.09 -6.68 8.34
CA ASN A 38 0.05 -7.59 8.34
C ASN A 38 1.28 -7.06 9.12
N GLY A 39 1.22 -5.88 9.73
CA GLY A 39 2.33 -5.32 10.53
C GLY A 39 3.57 -4.91 9.71
N HIS A 40 3.43 -4.69 8.40
CA HIS A 40 4.54 -4.36 7.51
C HIS A 40 4.92 -2.86 7.59
N GLU A 41 5.45 -2.43 8.73
CA GLU A 41 5.79 -1.02 9.02
C GLU A 41 6.65 -0.34 7.94
N VAL A 42 7.64 -1.06 7.39
CA VAL A 42 8.55 -0.52 6.38
C VAL A 42 7.79 -0.12 5.12
N VAL A 43 6.82 -0.93 4.71
CA VAL A 43 5.99 -0.67 3.53
C VAL A 43 4.99 0.44 3.82
N VAL A 44 4.44 0.54 5.03
CA VAL A 44 3.62 1.68 5.45
C VAL A 44 4.39 3.00 5.35
N LYS A 45 5.61 3.07 5.91
CA LYS A 45 6.47 4.26 5.82
C LYS A 45 6.80 4.62 4.37
N LEU A 46 6.98 3.62 3.53
CA LEU A 46 7.27 3.79 2.11
C LEU A 46 6.07 4.34 1.33
N LEU A 47 4.87 3.83 1.61
CA LEU A 47 3.61 4.28 1.05
C LEU A 47 3.29 5.71 1.50
N LEU A 48 3.49 6.03 2.78
CA LEU A 48 3.31 7.39 3.30
C LEU A 48 4.29 8.40 2.67
N LYS A 49 5.50 7.97 2.32
CA LYS A 49 6.45 8.81 1.56
C LYS A 49 5.99 9.09 0.13
N THR A 50 5.17 8.21 -0.46
CA THR A 50 4.54 8.53 -1.73
C THR A 50 3.32 9.41 -1.50
N SER A 51 3.36 10.66 -1.97
CA SER A 51 2.26 11.64 -1.93
C SER A 51 0.98 11.23 -2.67
N LYS A 52 0.90 9.97 -3.10
CA LYS A 52 -0.24 9.35 -3.79
C LYS A 52 -1.18 8.61 -2.84
N VAL A 53 -0.79 8.39 -1.58
CA VAL A 53 -1.65 7.76 -0.57
C VAL A 53 -2.62 8.77 0.00
N ASN A 54 -3.91 8.50 -0.15
CA ASN A 54 -4.96 9.19 0.58
C ASN A 54 -5.20 8.44 1.90
N ILE A 55 -4.57 8.92 2.97
CA ILE A 55 -4.74 8.39 4.33
C ILE A 55 -6.17 8.53 4.88
N ASN A 56 -7.00 9.39 4.27
CA ASN A 56 -8.41 9.57 4.61
C ASN A 56 -9.34 8.75 3.69
N ALA A 57 -8.81 7.86 2.86
CA ALA A 57 -9.64 6.91 2.13
C ALA A 57 -10.30 5.97 3.15
N LYS A 58 -11.50 6.35 3.60
CA LYS A 58 -12.32 5.52 4.48
C LYS A 58 -12.56 4.17 3.82
N ASP A 59 -12.25 3.14 4.59
CA ASP A 59 -12.60 1.73 4.44
C ASP A 59 -14.06 1.59 3.96
#